data_AF-A0A0E0MIW8-F1
#
_entry.id   AF-A0A0E0MIW8-F1
#
_cell.length_a   1.000
_cell.length_b   1.000
_cell.length_c   1.000
_cell.angle_alpha   90.00
_cell.angle_beta   90.00
_cell.angle_gamma   90.00
#
_symmetry.space_group_name_H-M   'P 1'
#
loop_
_entity.id
_entity.type
_entity.pdbx_description
1 polymer ?
#
loop_
_entity_poly.entity_id
_entity_poly.type
_entity_poly.pdbx_seq_one_letter_code
_entity_poly.pdbx_strand_id
1 'polypeptide(L)'
;MARAANSNVAAVMVVALLVVAPAVRVSAVTCGEVVSMLAPCIMYATGRVSAPTGGCCNGVRSLNSAAATTADRQTTCACLKQQTSAMSGLRPDLVAGIPSKVR
;
A
#
# COMPACT_ATOMS: atom_id res chain seq x y z
N MET A 1 -9.57 -24.53 -63.66
CA MET A 1 -9.12 -25.15 -62.40
C MET A 1 -9.07 -24.07 -61.34
N ALA A 2 -10.03 -24.06 -60.42
CA ALA A 2 -10.05 -23.14 -59.29
C ALA A 2 -9.18 -23.71 -58.15
N ARG A 3 -8.29 -22.91 -57.57
CA ARG A 3 -7.88 -23.07 -56.16
C ARG A 3 -7.74 -21.70 -55.50
N ALA A 4 -8.82 -21.40 -54.79
CA ALA A 4 -9.05 -20.46 -53.70
C ALA A 4 -7.82 -19.74 -53.11
N ALA A 5 -7.91 -18.41 -53.08
CA ALA A 5 -7.19 -17.56 -52.16
C ALA A 5 -7.50 -18.00 -50.72
N ASN A 6 -6.47 -18.41 -49.99
CA ASN A 6 -6.56 -18.90 -48.61
C ASN A 6 -6.77 -17.72 -47.64
N SER A 7 -8.04 -17.33 -47.50
CA SER A 7 -8.56 -16.16 -46.77
C SER A 7 -8.48 -16.26 -45.23
N ASN A 8 -7.48 -16.97 -44.69
CA ASN A 8 -7.41 -17.31 -43.25
C ASN A 8 -6.20 -16.73 -42.50
N VAL A 9 -5.21 -16.17 -43.19
CA VAL A 9 -3.98 -15.66 -42.53
C VAL A 9 -4.13 -14.20 -42.08
N ALA A 10 -4.98 -13.41 -42.75
CA ALA A 10 -5.20 -12.01 -42.41
C ALA A 10 -6.05 -11.81 -41.14
N ALA A 11 -6.93 -12.75 -40.81
CA ALA A 11 -7.84 -12.63 -39.67
C ALA A 11 -7.16 -12.91 -38.31
N VAL A 12 -6.06 -13.65 -38.30
CA VAL A 12 -5.37 -14.05 -37.05
C VAL A 12 -4.43 -12.96 -36.53
N MET A 13 -3.95 -12.06 -37.40
CA MET A 13 -3.03 -10.97 -37.00
C MET A 13 -3.72 -9.76 -36.35
N VAL A 14 -5.05 -9.60 -36.49
CA VAL A 14 -5.76 -8.41 -35.97
C VAL A 14 -6.28 -8.61 -34.53
N VAL A 15 -6.37 -9.86 -34.05
CA VAL A 15 -6.89 -10.17 -32.70
C VAL A 15 -5.80 -10.11 -31.62
N ALA A 16 -4.52 -10.10 -31.99
CA ALA A 16 -3.41 -10.11 -31.04
C ALA A 16 -3.09 -8.75 -30.38
N LEU A 17 -3.76 -7.66 -30.79
CA LEU A 17 -3.57 -6.31 -30.23
C LEU A 17 -4.63 -5.92 -29.20
N LEU A 18 -5.55 -6.83 -28.85
CA LEU A 18 -6.59 -6.55 -27.87
C LEU A 18 -6.08 -6.83 -26.46
N VAL A 19 -5.57 -5.75 -25.86
CA VAL A 19 -5.72 -5.43 -24.44
C VAL A 19 -4.85 -6.26 -23.48
N VAL A 20 -3.53 -6.01 -23.53
CA VAL A 20 -2.76 -5.97 -22.28
C VAL A 20 -3.10 -4.64 -21.60
N ALA A 21 -4.31 -4.53 -21.06
CA ALA A 21 -4.54 -3.53 -20.04
C ALA A 21 -3.68 -3.98 -18.85
N PRO A 22 -2.74 -3.16 -18.36
CA PRO A 22 -2.23 -3.43 -17.03
C PRO A 22 -3.47 -3.44 -16.14
N ALA A 23 -3.74 -4.57 -15.48
CA ALA A 23 -4.67 -4.58 -14.38
C ALA A 23 -4.12 -3.59 -13.37
N VAL A 24 -4.54 -2.32 -13.49
CA VAL A 24 -4.35 -1.32 -12.45
C VAL A 24 -5.20 -1.86 -11.31
N ARG A 25 -4.58 -2.69 -10.48
CA ARG A 25 -5.12 -3.05 -9.19
C ARG A 25 -5.17 -1.73 -8.44
N VAL A 26 -6.32 -1.06 -8.47
CA VAL A 26 -6.65 0.02 -7.55
C VAL A 26 -6.84 -0.65 -6.19
N SER A 27 -5.74 -1.12 -5.61
CA SER A 27 -5.69 -1.47 -4.20
C SER A 27 -5.56 -0.13 -3.47
N ALA A 28 -6.70 0.55 -3.30
CA ALA A 28 -6.76 1.73 -2.48
C ALA A 28 -6.39 1.32 -1.05
N VAL A 29 -5.37 1.95 -0.47
CA VAL A 29 -4.98 1.73 0.93
C VAL A 29 -6.21 1.98 1.82
N THR A 30 -6.54 1.01 2.68
CA THR A 30 -7.68 1.14 3.60
C THR A 30 -7.23 1.45 5.03
N CYS A 31 -8.07 2.11 5.83
CA CYS A 31 -7.72 2.39 7.23
C CYS A 31 -7.53 1.11 8.06
N GLY A 32 -8.27 0.03 7.77
CA GLY A 32 -8.06 -1.26 8.43
C GLY A 32 -6.67 -1.84 8.16
N GLU A 33 -6.17 -1.66 6.94
CA GLU A 33 -4.82 -2.09 6.54
C GLU A 33 -3.74 -1.23 7.21
N VAL A 34 -3.90 0.10 7.23
CA VAL A 34 -3.01 1.03 7.96
C VAL A 34 -2.90 0.64 9.44
N VAL A 35 -4.04 0.38 10.09
CA VAL A 35 -4.07 -0.01 11.51
C VAL A 35 -3.40 -1.36 11.71
N SER A 36 -3.65 -2.33 10.84
CA SER A 36 -3.05 -3.68 10.93
C SER A 36 -1.53 -3.63 10.79
N MET A 37 -1.02 -2.83 9.85
CA MET A 37 0.42 -2.64 9.65
C MET A 37 1.09 -1.96 10.85
N LEU A 38 0.40 -1.03 11.53
CA LEU A 38 0.98 -0.24 12.63
C LEU A 38 0.66 -0.76 14.03
N ALA A 39 -0.21 -1.76 14.17
CA ALA A 39 -0.54 -2.37 15.46
C ALA A 39 0.71 -2.76 16.29
N PRO A 40 1.80 -3.31 15.70
CA PRO A 40 3.02 -3.63 16.45
C PRO A 40 3.75 -2.41 17.04
N CYS A 41 3.43 -1.19 16.59
CA CYS A 41 4.06 0.04 17.05
C CYS A 41 3.42 0.61 18.33
N ILE A 42 2.24 0.14 18.73
CA ILE A 42 1.44 0.75 19.81
C ILE A 42 2.23 0.81 21.14
N MET A 43 2.94 -0.26 21.49
CA MET A 43 3.73 -0.29 22.74
C MET A 43 4.83 0.77 22.76
N TYR A 44 5.47 1.03 21.61
CA TYR A 44 6.48 2.08 21.50
C TYR A 44 5.83 3.46 21.44
N ALA A 45 4.79 3.63 20.62
CA ALA A 45 4.05 4.88 20.47
C ALA A 45 3.42 5.39 21.78
N THR A 46 3.20 4.49 22.75
CA THR A 46 2.67 4.81 24.08
C THR A 46 3.75 4.81 25.17
N GLY A 47 5.03 4.65 24.81
CA GLY A 47 6.15 4.68 25.75
C GLY A 47 6.27 3.50 26.70
N ARG A 48 5.58 2.39 26.42
CA ARG A 48 5.67 1.15 27.22
C ARG A 48 6.92 0.34 26.93
N VAL A 49 7.55 0.57 25.78
CA VAL A 49 8.87 0.04 25.41
C VAL A 49 9.78 1.15 24.93
N SER A 50 11.09 0.98 25.11
CA SER A 50 12.11 2.00 24.79
C SER A 50 12.49 2.07 23.31
N ALA A 51 12.16 1.05 22.52
CA ALA A 51 12.48 0.97 21.09
C ALA A 51 11.35 0.31 20.29
N PRO A 52 11.19 0.65 18.99
CA PRO A 52 10.30 -0.07 18.10
C PRO A 52 10.71 -1.54 17.96
N THR A 53 9.73 -2.43 17.89
CA THR A 53 9.97 -3.85 17.55
C THR A 53 10.32 -3.99 16.07
N GLY A 54 10.99 -5.09 15.70
CA GLY A 54 11.20 -5.42 14.29
C GLY A 54 9.88 -5.49 13.49
N GLY A 55 8.81 -5.98 14.13
CA GLY A 55 7.46 -5.96 13.56
C GLY A 55 6.93 -4.54 13.29
N CYS A 56 7.15 -3.60 14.21
CA CYS A 56 6.79 -2.20 13.99
C CYS A 56 7.53 -1.61 12.79
N CYS A 57 8.86 -1.80 12.72
CA CYS A 57 9.63 -1.28 11.60
C CYS A 57 9.23 -1.90 10.25
N ASN A 58 8.95 -3.20 10.23
CA ASN A 58 8.45 -3.86 9.03
C ASN A 58 7.06 -3.36 8.63
N GLY A 59 6.16 -3.16 9.60
CA GLY A 59 4.85 -2.56 9.36
C GLY A 59 4.93 -1.16 8.74
N VAL A 60 5.79 -0.29 9.27
CA VAL A 60 6.01 1.05 8.71
C VAL A 60 6.59 0.99 7.30
N ARG A 61 7.52 0.07 7.03
CA ARG A 61 8.06 -0.14 5.67
C ARG A 61 6.99 -0.64 4.69
N SER A 62 6.17 -1.61 5.10
CA SER A 62 5.06 -2.10 4.29
C SER A 62 4.04 -1.00 4.00
N LEU A 63 3.70 -0.18 5.00
CA LEU A 63 2.80 0.95 4.80
C LEU A 63 3.38 1.98 3.83
N ASN A 64 4.68 2.28 3.92
CA ASN A 64 5.34 3.18 2.99
C ASN A 64 5.34 2.65 1.55
N SER A 65 5.51 1.34 1.37
CA SER A 65 5.44 0.69 0.05
C SER A 65 4.01 0.67 -0.50
N ALA A 66 3.00 0.47 0.36
CA ALA A 66 1.59 0.49 -0.02
C ALA A 66 1.10 1.91 -0.38
N ALA A 67 1.57 2.93 0.35
CA ALA A 67 1.26 4.32 0.09
C ALA A 67 2.09 4.92 -1.07
N ALA A 68 2.09 4.27 -2.23
CA ALA A 68 2.93 4.62 -3.37
C ALA A 68 2.48 5.92 -4.07
N THR A 69 1.17 6.14 -4.19
CA THR A 69 0.62 7.30 -4.89
C THR A 69 0.24 8.43 -3.93
N THR A 70 0.05 9.64 -4.46
CA THR A 70 -0.44 10.78 -3.68
C THR A 70 -1.81 10.49 -3.05
N ALA A 71 -2.70 9.82 -3.78
CA ALA A 71 -4.02 9.45 -3.27
C ALA A 71 -3.89 8.48 -2.08
N ASP A 72 -3.03 7.47 -2.18
CA ASP A 72 -2.82 6.52 -1.08
C ASP A 72 -2.19 7.20 0.15
N ARG A 73 -1.26 8.14 -0.04
CA ARG A 73 -0.68 8.93 1.05
C ARG A 73 -1.71 9.82 1.74
N GLN A 74 -2.61 10.44 0.97
CA GLN A 74 -3.71 11.26 1.51
C GLN A 74 -4.66 10.39 2.34
N THR A 75 -5.06 9.24 1.81
CA THR A 75 -5.90 8.27 2.53
C THR A 75 -5.22 7.78 3.80
N THR A 76 -3.95 7.36 3.71
CA THR A 76 -3.15 6.94 4.86
C THR A 76 -3.08 8.04 5.93
N CYS A 77 -2.83 9.29 5.53
CA CYS A 77 -2.80 10.42 6.44
C CYS A 77 -4.13 10.64 7.17
N ALA A 78 -5.26 10.57 6.45
CA ALA A 78 -6.59 10.67 7.03
C ALA A 78 -6.85 9.54 8.05
N CYS A 79 -6.51 8.30 7.71
CA CYS A 79 -6.64 7.15 8.61
C CYS A 79 -5.79 7.31 9.88
N LEU A 80 -4.54 7.77 9.75
CA LEU A 80 -3.65 8.01 10.89
C LEU A 80 -4.20 9.10 11.81
N LYS A 81 -4.72 10.20 11.26
CA LYS A 81 -5.35 11.27 12.05
C LYS A 81 -6.54 10.76 12.84
N GLN A 82 -7.44 10.01 12.19
CA GLN A 82 -8.60 9.43 12.86
C GLN A 82 -8.18 8.49 13.99
N GLN A 83 -7.25 7.57 13.71
CA GLN A 83 -6.82 6.57 14.69
C GLN A 83 -6.08 7.20 15.88
N THR A 84 -5.18 8.15 15.63
CA THR A 84 -4.44 8.83 16.70
C THR A 84 -5.34 9.71 17.56
N SER A 85 -6.39 10.31 16.98
CA SER A 85 -7.36 11.10 17.75
C SER A 85 -8.17 10.28 18.76
N ALA A 86 -8.38 8.99 18.48
CA ALA A 86 -9.10 8.07 19.36
C ALA A 86 -8.20 7.37 20.39
N MET A 87 -6.88 7.50 20.28
CA MET A 87 -5.92 6.72 21.06
C MET A 87 -5.43 7.49 22.29
N SER A 88 -5.78 7.00 23.48
CA SER A 88 -5.29 7.56 24.74
C SER A 88 -3.86 7.13 25.03
N GLY A 89 -3.07 8.03 25.64
CA GLY A 89 -1.69 7.75 26.06
C GLY A 89 -0.67 7.71 24.91
N LEU A 90 -1.02 8.21 23.73
CA LEU A 90 -0.05 8.39 22.64
C LEU A 90 1.00 9.43 23.05
N ARG A 91 2.27 9.16 22.72
CA ARG A 91 3.41 10.05 22.95
C ARG A 91 3.91 10.63 21.63
N PRO A 92 3.56 11.90 21.29
CA PRO A 92 3.89 12.49 20.00
C PRO A 92 5.40 12.54 19.71
N ASP A 93 6.21 12.73 20.75
CA ASP A 93 7.68 12.70 20.67
C ASP A 93 8.22 11.36 20.19
N LEU A 94 7.64 10.25 20.66
CA LEU A 94 8.04 8.91 20.23
C LEU A 94 7.54 8.59 18.82
N VAL A 95 6.29 8.96 18.51
CA VAL A 95 5.69 8.74 17.19
C VAL A 95 6.46 9.49 16.11
N ALA A 96 6.82 10.76 16.34
CA ALA A 96 7.63 11.55 15.43
C ALA A 96 9.04 10.96 15.21
N GLY A 97 9.55 10.22 16.20
CA GLY A 97 10.84 9.54 16.13
C GLY A 97 10.82 8.24 15.31
N ILE A 98 9.66 7.61 15.09
CA ILE A 98 9.54 6.30 14.42
C ILE A 98 10.25 6.28 13.06
N PRO A 99 10.00 7.22 12.12
CA PRO A 99 10.64 7.16 10.80
C PRO A 99 12.17 7.14 10.86
N SER A 100 12.77 7.83 11.83
CA SER A 100 14.24 7.85 12.02
C SER A 100 14.78 6.52 12.56
N LYS A 101 13.94 5.70 13.20
CA LYS A 101 14.28 4.38 13.76
C LYS A 101 14.00 3.22 12.80
N VAL A 102 13.32 3.49 11.67
CA VAL A 102 12.91 2.48 10.66
C VAL A 102 13.94 2.35 9.52
N ARG A 103 15.11 2.98 9.64
CA ARG A 103 16.24 2.76 8.72
C ARG A 103 16.67 1.29 8.69
#